data_AF-A0A1J0TXA4-F1
#
_entry.id   AF-A0A1J0TXA4-F1
#
_cell.length_a   1.000
_cell.length_b   1.000
_cell.length_c   1.000
_cell.angle_alpha   90.00
_cell.angle_beta   90.00
_cell.angle_gamma   90.00
#
_symmetry.space_group_name_H-M   'P 1'
#
loop_
_entity.id
_entity.type
_entity.pdbx_description
1 polymer ?
#
loop_
_entity_poly.entity_id
_entity_poly.type
_entity_poly.pdbx_seq_one_letter_code
_entity_poly.pdbx_strand_id
1 'polypeptide(L)' 'MRVKEALEASGLVADVTDDTVLAVVRGVCDQLRAGVPEHDVLVTLRPIAAYAAGASGSRMSADDAAARYLETAREEYC' A
#
# COMPACT_ATOMS: atom_id res chain seq x y z
N MET A 1 12.00 -2.28 -8.17
CA MET A 1 10.78 -1.75 -8.82
C MET A 1 10.39 -0.49 -8.09
N ARG A 2 10.15 0.63 -8.80
CA ARG A 2 9.93 1.96 -8.20
C ARG A 2 8.91 1.98 -7.05
N VAL A 3 7.73 1.40 -7.25
CA VAL A 3 6.71 1.35 -6.18
C VAL A 3 7.14 0.55 -4.95
N LYS A 4 7.86 -0.57 -5.13
CA LYS A 4 8.39 -1.34 -3.98
C LYS A 4 9.46 -0.54 -3.24
N GLU A 5 10.36 0.10 -3.97
CA GLU A 5 11.42 0.94 -3.38
C GLU A 5 10.82 2.12 -2.59
N ALA A 6 9.77 2.76 -3.11
CA ALA A 6 9.07 3.85 -2.44
C ALA A 6 8.29 3.41 -1.20
N LEU A 7 7.64 2.24 -1.26
CA LEU A 7 6.97 1.64 -0.10
C LEU A 7 7.97 1.21 0.98
N GLU A 8 9.10 0.62 0.58
CA GLU A 8 10.19 0.25 1.49
C GLU A 8 10.79 1.48 2.18
N ALA A 9 11.04 2.56 1.43
CA ALA A 9 11.50 3.84 1.99
C ALA A 9 10.49 4.45 2.98
N SER A 10 9.21 4.12 2.85
CA SER A 10 8.14 4.55 3.76
C SER A 10 7.91 3.58 4.92
N GLY A 11 8.66 2.47 5.00
CA GLY A 11 8.46 1.43 6.02
C GLY A 11 7.15 0.67 5.85
N LEU A 12 6.72 0.44 4.61
CA LEU A 12 5.46 -0.21 4.23
C LEU A 12 5.66 -1.47 3.37
N VAL A 13 6.88 -2.00 3.35
CA VAL A 13 7.24 -3.30 2.78
C VAL A 13 8.30 -3.92 3.69
N ALA A 14 8.07 -5.16 4.12
CA ALA A 14 9.06 -6.01 4.77
C ALA A 14 8.78 -7.46 4.38
N ASP A 15 9.83 -8.21 4.05
CA ASP A 15 9.79 -9.66 3.87
C ASP A 15 8.74 -10.19 2.87
N VAL A 16 8.32 -9.38 1.89
CA VAL A 16 7.38 -9.77 0.82
C VAL A 16 8.03 -9.75 -0.57
N THR A 17 7.58 -10.68 -1.41
CA THR A 17 8.06 -10.80 -2.79
C THR A 17 7.56 -9.65 -3.66
N ASP A 18 8.29 -9.36 -4.74
CA ASP A 18 7.89 -8.35 -5.72
C ASP A 18 6.49 -8.64 -6.30
N ASP A 19 6.18 -9.92 -6.56
CA ASP A 19 4.86 -10.36 -7.05
C ASP A 19 3.74 -10.05 -6.05
N THR A 20 4.01 -10.20 -4.75
CA THR A 20 3.04 -9.84 -3.70
C THR A 20 2.78 -8.33 -3.69
N VAL A 21 3.83 -7.52 -3.75
CA VAL A 21 3.70 -6.06 -3.81
C VAL A 21 2.91 -5.65 -5.05
N LEU A 22 3.26 -6.23 -6.22
CA LEU A 22 2.57 -6.01 -7.49
C LEU A 22 1.08 -6.35 -7.43
N ALA A 23 0.72 -7.49 -6.85
CA ALA A 23 -0.67 -7.91 -6.73
C ALA A 23 -1.50 -6.90 -5.92
N VAL A 24 -0.95 -6.39 -4.81
CA VAL A 24 -1.63 -5.40 -3.96
C VAL A 24 -1.80 -4.06 -4.69
N VAL A 25 -0.71 -3.49 -5.24
CA VAL A 25 -0.79 -2.18 -5.92
C VAL A 25 -1.67 -2.24 -7.16
N ARG A 26 -1.67 -3.37 -7.87
CA ARG A 26 -2.59 -3.58 -9.00
C ARG A 26 -4.04 -3.63 -8.55
N GLY A 27 -4.36 -4.36 -7.48
CA GLY A 27 -5.70 -4.39 -6.91
C GLY A 27 -6.19 -3.01 -6.51
N VAL A 28 -5.34 -2.22 -5.85
CA VAL A 28 -5.64 -0.83 -5.48
C VAL A 28 -5.92 0.02 -6.72
N CYS A 29 -5.05 0.00 -7.74
CA CYS A 29 -5.29 0.80 -8.96
C CYS A 29 -6.53 0.32 -9.73
N ASP A 30 -6.83 -0.97 -9.75
CA ASP A 30 -8.02 -1.51 -10.41
C ASP A 30 -9.30 -1.03 -9.71
N GLN A 31 -9.33 -0.98 -8.37
CA GLN A 31 -10.44 -0.39 -7.61
C GLN A 31 -10.61 1.10 -7.90
N LEU A 32 -9.52 1.87 -7.91
CA LEU A 32 -9.55 3.30 -8.24
C LEU A 32 -10.08 3.54 -9.67
N ARG A 33 -9.61 2.77 -10.66
CA ARG A 33 -10.08 2.87 -12.06
C ARG A 33 -11.55 2.48 -12.21
N ALA A 34 -12.04 1.55 -11.39
CA ALA A 34 -13.44 1.17 -11.35
C ALA A 34 -14.33 2.22 -10.66
N GLY A 35 -13.76 3.30 -10.11
CA GLY A 35 -14.50 4.36 -9.44
C GLY A 35 -14.96 3.99 -8.02
N VAL A 36 -14.31 3.00 -7.38
CA VAL A 36 -14.57 2.67 -5.98
C VAL A 36 -14.22 3.90 -5.13
N PRO A 37 -15.09 4.32 -4.18
CA PRO A 37 -14.79 5.44 -3.29
C PRO A 37 -13.47 5.21 -2.54
N GLU A 38 -12.65 6.26 -2.46
CA GLU A 38 -11.31 6.17 -1.86
C GLU A 38 -11.35 5.64 -0.41
N HIS A 39 -12.34 6.06 0.37
CA HIS A 39 -12.59 5.55 1.71
C HIS A 39 -12.72 4.03 1.74
N ASP A 40 -13.40 3.42 0.78
CA ASP A 40 -13.62 1.98 0.75
C ASP A 40 -12.35 1.21 0.31
N VAL A 41 -11.54 1.83 -0.56
CA VAL A 41 -10.19 1.35 -0.89
C VAL A 41 -9.31 1.36 0.36
N LEU A 42 -9.32 2.46 1.12
CA LEU A 42 -8.55 2.59 2.37
C LEU A 42 -8.98 1.55 3.40
N VAL A 43 -10.28 1.32 3.58
CA VAL A 43 -10.81 0.26 4.47
C VAL A 43 -10.27 -1.11 4.09
N THR A 44 -10.21 -1.41 2.79
CA THR A 44 -9.72 -2.70 2.28
C THR A 44 -8.19 -2.82 2.42
N LEU A 45 -7.46 -1.72 2.20
CA LEU A 45 -6.00 -1.68 2.24
C LEU A 45 -5.42 -1.66 3.65
N ARG A 46 -6.18 -1.12 4.61
CA ARG A 46 -5.79 -0.95 6.02
C ARG A 46 -5.13 -2.17 6.67
N PRO A 47 -5.70 -3.39 6.65
CA PRO A 47 -5.05 -4.54 7.27
C PRO A 47 -3.70 -4.89 6.63
N ILE A 48 -3.57 -4.70 5.31
CA ILE A 48 -2.32 -4.96 4.58
C ILE A 48 -1.25 -3.94 4.98
N ALA A 49 -1.62 -2.65 4.98
CA ALA A 49 -0.71 -1.58 5.33
C ALA A 49 -0.30 -1.63 6.83
N ALA A 50 -1.22 -2.00 7.72
CA ALA A 50 -0.94 -2.20 9.13
C ALA A 50 0.05 -3.36 9.37
N TYR A 51 -0.13 -4.48 8.67
CA TYR A 51 0.82 -5.59 8.71
C TYR A 51 2.20 -5.15 8.22
N ALA A 52 2.25 -4.46 7.07
CA ALA A 52 3.51 -4.02 6.50
C ALA A 52 4.25 -3.02 7.40
N ALA A 53 3.54 -2.04 7.97
CA ALA A 53 4.09 -1.10 8.94
C ALA A 53 4.66 -1.82 10.17
N GLY A 54 3.91 -2.79 10.74
CA GLY A 54 4.37 -3.57 11.89
C GLY A 54 5.58 -4.44 11.58
N ALA A 55 5.59 -5.11 10.43
CA ALA A 55 6.70 -5.95 9.98
C ALA A 55 7.97 -5.15 9.70
N SER A 56 7.84 -3.94 9.15
CA SER A 56 8.97 -3.02 8.92
C SER A 56 9.42 -2.26 10.19
N GLY A 57 8.78 -2.47 11.34
CA GLY A 57 9.07 -1.73 12.58
C GLY A 57 8.67 -0.25 12.54
N SER A 58 7.82 0.14 11.58
CA SER A 58 7.27 1.49 11.48
C SER A 58 6.34 1.79 12.65
N ARG A 59 6.32 3.07 13.06
CA ARG A 59 5.41 3.58 14.12
C ARG A 59 4.12 4.16 13.58
N MET A 60 3.88 4.05 12.27
CA MET A 60 2.67 4.57 11.64
C MET A 60 1.43 3.87 12.19
N SER A 61 0.34 4.64 12.36
CA SER A 61 -0.96 4.05 12.62
C SER A 61 -1.41 3.25 11.39
N ALA A 62 -2.37 2.32 11.58
CA ALA A 62 -2.93 1.56 10.47
C ALA A 62 -3.58 2.48 9.40
N ASP A 63 -4.17 3.60 9.84
CA ASP A 63 -4.85 4.55 8.95
C ASP A 63 -3.83 5.36 8.15
N ASP A 64 -2.78 5.86 8.80
CA ASP A 64 -1.69 6.58 8.13
C ASP A 64 -0.93 5.67 7.17
N ALA A 65 -0.71 4.41 7.57
CA ALA A 65 -0.06 3.41 6.73
C ALA A 65 -0.89 3.14 5.46
N ALA A 66 -2.22 3.00 5.61
CA ALA A 66 -3.12 2.78 4.48
C ALA A 66 -3.12 3.99 3.53
N ALA A 67 -3.22 5.20 4.07
CA ALA A 67 -3.18 6.43 3.29
C ALA A 67 -1.88 6.57 2.51
N ARG A 68 -0.73 6.35 3.17
CA ARG A 68 0.58 6.44 2.54
C ARG A 68 0.81 5.33 1.50
N TYR A 69 0.33 4.12 1.76
CA TYR A 69 0.40 3.01 0.80
C TYR A 69 -0.40 3.34 -0.46
N LEU A 70 -1.63 3.86 -0.30
CA LEU A 70 -2.48 4.29 -1.42
C LEU A 70 -1.85 5.41 -2.23
N GLU A 71 -1.32 6.45 -1.57
CA GLU A 71 -0.60 7.55 -2.19
C GLU A 71 0.58 7.04 -3.01
N THR A 72 1.44 6.20 -2.41
CA THR A 72 2.60 5.61 -3.08
C THR A 72 2.20 4.78 -4.30
N ALA A 73 1.12 4.00 -4.20
CA ALA A 73 0.60 3.22 -5.32
C ALA A 73 0.14 4.13 -6.48
N ARG A 74 -0.48 5.27 -6.18
CA ARG A 74 -0.94 6.25 -7.18
C ARG A 74 0.20 7.00 -7.86
N GLU A 75 1.26 7.32 -7.12
CA GLU A 75 2.39 8.09 -7.64
C GLU A 75 3.36 7.23 -8.46
N GLU A 76 3.55 5.97 -8.06
CA GLU A 76 4.66 5.14 -8.56
C GLU A 76 4.20 3.92 -9.40
N TYR A 77 2.90 3.65 -9.50
CA TYR A 77 2.40 2.46 -10.21
C TYR A 77 1.11 2.68 -11.01
N CYS A 78 0.11 3.38 -10.46
CA CYS A 78 -1.00 3.86 -11.26
C CYS A 78 -0.49 4.94 -12.25
#